data_AF-A0A6I2QLE5-F1
#
_entry.id   AF-A0A6I2QLE5-F1
#
_cell.length_a   1.000
_cell.length_b   1.000
_cell.length_c   1.000
_cell.angle_alpha   90.00
_cell.angle_beta   90.00
_cell.angle_gamma   90.00
#
_symmetry.space_group_name_H-M   'P 1'
#
loop_
_entity.id
_entity.type
_entity.pdbx_description
1 polymer ?
#
loop_
_entity_poly.entity_id
_entity_poly.type
_entity_poly.pdbx_seq_one_letter_code
_entity_poly.pdbx_strand_id
1 'polypeptide(L)'
;MKNLIRKSKDKNISKNTSFITSFQYAMDGIIHCLKNERNFRTDILMTVLVMIASLMFDLSRVEMACLCITITFILMAEMINTAIETIVDLIYDKYDDKAKIAKDVGAGAVLLAAFNSIFVGYFMFYDRIVPLSHTAVIKLQNSPTHLTFIALILVVVITLVLKSFIYQNKWTYLQGGSVSGHASVSFCSATIIALLANNTLVTILSYFIAFLVAESRVEGKIHTLSQVIVGGIIGTLVAILLFKVII
;
A
#
# COMPACT_ATOMS: atom_id res chain seq x y z
N MET A 1 0.74 19.88 54.16
CA MET A 1 0.74 19.09 52.91
C MET A 1 -0.60 19.17 52.16
N LYS A 2 -1.25 20.35 52.11
CA LYS A 2 -2.58 20.57 51.50
C LYS A 2 -2.58 21.63 50.37
N ASN A 3 -1.38 22.07 49.93
CA ASN A 3 -1.22 23.22 49.03
C ASN A 3 -0.58 22.89 47.66
N LEU A 4 -0.51 21.62 47.25
CA LEU A 4 0.07 21.24 45.94
C LEU A 4 -0.94 20.73 44.91
N ILE A 5 -2.24 20.63 45.25
CA ILE A 5 -3.27 20.09 44.34
C ILE A 5 -4.08 21.18 43.64
N ARG A 6 -3.91 22.47 43.99
CA ARG A 6 -4.78 23.54 43.48
C ARG A 6 -4.06 24.45 42.48
N LYS A 7 -3.60 23.90 41.35
CA LYS A 7 -3.22 24.72 40.19
C LYS A 7 -3.30 24.03 38.82
N SER A 8 -4.13 23.00 38.64
CA SER A 8 -4.68 22.76 37.31
C SER A 8 -5.68 23.88 37.05
N LYS A 9 -5.23 24.94 36.37
CA LYS A 9 -6.11 25.98 35.84
C LYS A 9 -7.27 25.28 35.13
N ASP A 10 -8.46 25.37 35.69
CA ASP A 10 -9.70 25.26 34.94
C ASP A 10 -9.62 26.30 33.82
N LYS A 11 -9.10 25.87 32.66
CA LYS A 11 -9.33 26.58 31.42
C LYS A 11 -10.81 26.43 31.17
N ASN A 12 -11.58 27.44 31.57
CA ASN A 12 -12.96 27.62 31.18
C ASN A 12 -13.09 27.22 29.71
N ILE A 13 -13.84 26.14 29.45
CA ILE A 13 -14.27 25.74 28.10
C ILE A 13 -15.38 26.72 27.69
N SER A 14 -15.06 28.02 27.66
CA SER A 14 -15.94 29.03 27.11
C SER A 14 -15.77 29.00 25.60
N LYS A 15 -16.62 28.22 24.94
CA LYS A 15 -16.78 28.19 23.48
C LYS A 15 -17.31 29.54 23.00
N ASN A 16 -16.39 30.46 22.74
CA ASN A 16 -16.53 31.41 21.65
C ASN A 16 -15.14 31.70 21.09
N THR A 17 -14.55 30.68 20.46
CA THR A 17 -13.27 30.83 19.77
C THR A 17 -13.51 31.63 18.51
N SER A 18 -12.83 32.77 18.38
CA SER A 18 -12.76 33.51 17.13
C SER A 18 -12.34 32.56 16.00
N PHE A 19 -12.84 32.80 14.78
CA PHE A 19 -12.44 32.05 13.58
C PHE A 19 -10.91 31.89 13.47
N ILE A 20 -10.17 32.94 13.84
CA ILE A 20 -8.70 32.97 13.86
C ILE A 20 -8.13 31.93 14.84
N THR A 21 -8.73 31.78 16.01
CA THR A 21 -8.29 30.81 17.03
C THR A 21 -8.58 29.37 16.60
N SER A 22 -9.73 29.11 15.96
CA SER A 22 -10.03 27.79 15.40
C SER A 22 -9.08 27.41 14.27
N PHE A 23 -8.72 28.37 13.42
CA PHE A 23 -7.72 28.17 12.37
C PHE A 23 -6.32 27.87 12.94
N GLN A 24 -5.92 28.57 14.01
CA GLN A 24 -4.67 28.29 14.72
C GLN A 24 -4.63 26.86 15.26
N TYR A 25 -5.70 26.36 15.90
CA TYR A 25 -5.74 24.98 16.39
C TYR A 25 -5.65 23.94 15.27
N ALA A 26 -6.31 24.18 14.14
CA ALA A 26 -6.19 23.30 12.98
C ALA A 26 -4.75 23.27 12.44
N MET A 27 -4.10 24.44 12.37
CA MET A 27 -2.71 24.56 11.92
C MET A 27 -1.73 23.86 12.87
N ASP A 28 -1.93 24.00 14.19
CA ASP A 28 -1.12 23.31 15.20
C ASP A 28 -1.20 21.78 15.03
N GLY A 29 -2.38 21.25 14.69
CA GLY A 29 -2.56 19.82 14.38
C GLY A 29 -1.76 19.35 13.15
N ILE A 30 -1.77 20.14 12.07
CA ILE A 30 -0.97 19.84 10.87
C ILE A 30 0.52 19.90 11.18
N ILE A 31 0.98 20.94 11.88
CA ILE A 31 2.38 21.11 12.28
C ILE A 31 2.84 19.98 13.19
N HIS A 32 1.97 19.51 14.10
CA HIS A 32 2.25 18.37 14.96
C HIS A 32 2.53 17.11 14.13
N CYS A 33 1.63 16.76 13.20
CA CYS A 33 1.81 15.60 12.32
C CYS A 33 3.09 15.72 11.49
N LEU A 34 3.37 16.90 10.93
CA LEU A 34 4.59 17.14 10.15
C LEU A 34 5.89 16.95 10.95
N LYS A 35 5.90 17.27 12.24
CA LYS A 35 7.10 17.16 13.07
C LYS A 35 7.31 15.75 13.64
N ASN A 36 6.23 15.11 14.07
CA ASN A 36 6.31 13.89 14.85
C ASN A 36 6.13 12.63 13.99
N GLU A 37 5.31 12.71 12.94
CA GLU A 37 4.98 11.53 12.14
C GLU A 37 5.93 11.38 10.95
N ARG A 38 6.52 10.19 10.83
CA ARG A 38 7.44 9.88 9.72
C ARG A 38 6.68 9.71 8.41
N ASN A 39 5.57 8.97 8.43
CA ASN A 39 4.76 8.68 7.25
C ASN A 39 4.16 9.95 6.67
N PHE A 40 3.60 10.84 7.52
CA PHE A 40 3.10 12.15 7.08
C PHE A 40 4.18 12.99 6.36
N ARG A 41 5.43 12.96 6.83
CA ARG A 41 6.54 13.64 6.11
C ARG A 41 6.84 13.00 4.76
N THR A 42 6.78 11.68 4.67
CA THR A 42 6.93 10.96 3.40
C THR A 42 5.81 11.30 2.44
N ASP A 43 4.57 11.37 2.89
CA ASP A 43 3.42 11.73 2.05
C ASP A 43 3.50 13.18 1.55
N ILE A 44 3.96 14.11 2.37
CA ILE A 44 4.21 15.50 1.95
C ILE A 44 5.33 15.56 0.91
N LEU A 45 6.43 14.80 1.08
CA LEU A 45 7.50 14.74 0.09
C LEU A 45 6.98 14.18 -1.25
N MET A 46 6.22 13.08 -1.22
CA MET A 46 5.62 12.48 -2.40
C MET A 46 4.63 13.43 -3.08
N THR A 47 3.83 14.15 -2.29
CA THR A 47 2.92 15.21 -2.77
C THR A 47 3.67 16.27 -3.56
N VAL A 48 4.79 16.78 -3.04
CA VAL A 48 5.61 17.77 -3.73
C VAL A 48 6.15 17.21 -5.06
N LEU A 49 6.68 15.99 -5.05
CA LEU A 49 7.20 15.34 -6.26
C LEU A 49 6.13 15.16 -7.33
N VAL A 50 4.94 14.68 -6.94
CA VAL A 50 3.82 14.44 -7.87
C VAL A 50 3.24 15.76 -8.38
N MET A 51 3.18 16.81 -7.57
CA MET A 51 2.76 18.14 -8.02
C MET A 51 3.77 18.78 -8.98
N ILE A 52 5.08 18.54 -8.81
CA ILE A 52 6.07 18.98 -9.79
C ILE A 52 5.91 18.19 -11.10
N ALA A 53 5.74 16.86 -11.00
CA ALA A 53 5.51 16.03 -12.17
C ALA A 53 4.24 16.44 -12.91
N SER A 54 3.15 16.77 -12.21
CA SER A 54 1.88 17.16 -12.84
C SER A 54 1.98 18.45 -13.66
N LEU A 55 2.89 19.37 -13.31
CA LEU A 55 3.18 20.56 -14.11
C LEU A 55 3.87 20.22 -15.44
N MET A 56 4.54 19.07 -15.54
CA MET A 56 5.19 18.60 -16.77
C MET A 56 4.23 17.85 -17.70
N PHE A 57 3.09 17.39 -17.17
CA PHE A 57 2.12 16.56 -17.88
C PHE A 57 0.79 17.27 -17.97
N ASP A 58 0.64 18.24 -18.88
CA ASP A 58 -0.55 19.11 -19.13
C ASP A 58 -1.90 18.54 -18.64
N LEU A 59 -2.14 18.60 -17.32
CA LEU A 59 -3.31 17.99 -16.69
C LEU A 59 -4.54 18.87 -16.96
N SER A 60 -5.67 18.26 -17.31
CA SER A 60 -6.92 19.01 -17.35
C SER A 60 -7.31 19.47 -15.94
N ARG A 61 -8.20 20.46 -15.88
CA ARG A 61 -8.70 20.98 -14.59
C ARG A 61 -9.38 19.90 -13.75
N VAL A 62 -10.08 18.96 -14.40
CA VAL A 62 -10.77 17.87 -13.71
C VAL A 62 -9.76 16.90 -13.11
N GLU A 63 -8.74 16.53 -13.87
CA GLU A 63 -7.70 15.62 -13.40
C GLU A 63 -6.88 16.25 -12.27
N MET A 64 -6.50 17.53 -12.40
CA MET A 64 -5.82 18.25 -11.32
C MET A 64 -6.68 18.29 -10.05
N ALA A 65 -8.00 18.49 -10.17
CA ALA A 65 -8.91 18.42 -9.03
C ALA A 65 -8.93 17.02 -8.39
N CYS A 66 -9.00 15.95 -9.20
CA CYS A 66 -8.91 14.57 -8.72
C CYS A 66 -7.58 14.28 -8.01
N LEU A 67 -6.47 14.81 -8.51
CA LEU A 67 -5.15 14.69 -7.88
C LEU A 67 -5.12 15.39 -6.52
N CYS A 68 -5.60 16.64 -6.44
CA CYS A 68 -5.68 17.38 -5.19
C CYS A 68 -6.55 16.67 -4.15
N ILE A 69 -7.71 16.14 -4.57
CA ILE A 69 -8.60 15.36 -3.70
C ILE A 69 -7.89 14.11 -3.19
N THR A 70 -7.20 13.38 -4.07
CA THR A 70 -6.48 12.15 -3.74
C THR A 70 -5.35 12.41 -2.73
N ILE A 71 -4.55 13.44 -2.97
CA ILE A 71 -3.47 13.86 -2.07
C ILE A 71 -4.03 14.25 -0.70
N THR A 72 -5.08 15.08 -0.70
CA THR A 72 -5.70 15.56 0.54
C THR A 72 -6.34 14.40 1.31
N PHE A 73 -6.90 13.42 0.60
CA PHE A 73 -7.47 12.22 1.20
C PHE A 73 -6.42 11.38 1.94
N ILE A 74 -5.23 11.18 1.35
CA ILE A 74 -4.13 10.48 2.02
C ILE A 74 -3.69 11.24 3.28
N LEU A 75 -3.42 12.54 3.16
CA LEU A 75 -2.97 13.36 4.29
C LEU A 75 -4.01 13.38 5.42
N MET A 76 -5.30 13.45 5.08
CA MET A 76 -6.39 13.39 6.05
C MET A 76 -6.45 12.02 6.73
N ALA A 77 -6.33 10.92 5.96
CA ALA A 77 -6.32 9.57 6.52
C ALA A 77 -5.16 9.39 7.52
N GLU A 78 -3.97 9.90 7.19
CA GLU A 78 -2.80 9.86 8.06
C GLU A 78 -3.02 10.67 9.35
N MET A 79 -3.58 11.89 9.25
CA MET A 79 -3.91 12.70 10.43
C MET A 79 -4.96 12.03 11.33
N ILE A 80 -5.96 11.38 10.73
CA ILE A 80 -6.97 10.62 11.48
C ILE A 80 -6.31 9.43 12.17
N ASN A 81 -5.40 8.71 11.51
CA ASN A 81 -4.64 7.63 12.11
C ASN A 81 -3.84 8.11 13.33
N THR A 82 -3.09 9.20 13.20
CA THR A 82 -2.34 9.81 14.33
C THR A 82 -3.27 10.23 15.47
N ALA A 83 -4.45 10.78 15.17
CA ALA A 83 -5.43 11.13 16.19
C ALA A 83 -5.94 9.90 16.94
N ILE A 84 -6.23 8.80 16.23
CA ILE A 84 -6.64 7.52 16.83
C ILE A 84 -5.52 6.97 17.72
N GLU A 85 -4.29 6.94 17.21
CA GLU A 85 -3.11 6.49 17.97
C GLU A 85 -2.93 7.29 19.25
N THR A 86 -3.01 8.63 19.16
CA THR A 86 -2.90 9.53 20.31
C THR A 86 -3.99 9.27 21.35
N ILE A 87 -5.24 9.05 20.92
CA ILE A 87 -6.36 8.74 21.83
C ILE A 87 -6.15 7.39 22.49
N VAL A 88 -5.72 6.37 21.74
CA VAL A 88 -5.47 5.03 22.28
C VAL A 88 -4.33 5.08 23.29
N ASP A 89 -3.24 5.79 22.99
CA ASP A 89 -2.09 5.97 23.90
C ASP A 89 -2.42 6.79 25.14
N LEU A 90 -3.43 7.67 25.07
CA LEU A 90 -3.93 8.39 26.23
C LEU A 90 -4.73 7.49 27.20
N ILE A 91 -5.45 6.50 26.66
CA ILE A 91 -6.38 5.65 27.44
C ILE A 91 -5.67 4.39 27.96
N TYR A 92 -4.77 3.80 27.17
CA TYR A 92 -4.17 2.51 27.45
C TYR A 92 -2.67 2.61 27.71
N ASP A 93 -2.28 2.42 28.98
CA ASP A 93 -0.87 2.43 29.42
C ASP A 93 -0.20 1.04 29.35
N LYS A 94 -0.97 0.00 29.00
CA LYS A 94 -0.53 -1.38 28.83
C LYS A 94 -1.18 -1.99 27.60
N TYR A 95 -0.55 -3.04 27.07
CA TYR A 95 -1.07 -3.77 25.91
C TYR A 95 -2.51 -4.26 26.15
N ASP A 96 -3.41 -3.94 25.22
CA ASP A 96 -4.81 -4.36 25.18
C ASP A 96 -5.16 -4.74 23.74
N ASP A 97 -5.86 -5.87 23.55
CA ASP A 97 -6.18 -6.38 22.22
C ASP A 97 -7.12 -5.45 21.42
N LYS A 98 -8.03 -4.74 22.10
CA LYS A 98 -8.91 -3.76 21.42
C LYS A 98 -8.14 -2.51 21.03
N ALA A 99 -7.21 -2.06 21.87
CA ALA A 99 -6.31 -0.95 21.55
C ALA A 99 -5.47 -1.27 20.31
N LYS A 100 -4.96 -2.50 20.21
CA LYS A 100 -4.26 -2.97 19.01
C LYS A 100 -5.16 -2.92 17.77
N ILE A 101 -6.37 -3.48 17.84
CA ILE A 101 -7.30 -3.48 16.70
C ILE A 101 -7.61 -2.04 16.23
N ALA A 102 -7.82 -1.10 17.16
CA ALA A 102 -8.08 0.29 16.80
C ALA A 102 -6.93 0.91 16.00
N LYS A 103 -5.69 0.69 16.43
CA LYS A 103 -4.49 1.16 15.71
C LYS A 103 -4.31 0.45 14.36
N ASP A 104 -4.50 -0.87 14.33
CA ASP A 104 -4.39 -1.67 13.11
C ASP A 104 -5.42 -1.22 12.04
N VAL A 105 -6.65 -0.87 12.46
CA VAL A 105 -7.69 -0.36 11.56
C VAL A 105 -7.36 1.05 11.05
N GLY A 106 -6.83 1.93 11.91
CA GLY A 106 -6.35 3.25 11.50
C GLY A 106 -5.25 3.15 10.43
N ALA A 107 -4.23 2.33 10.68
CA ALA A 107 -3.16 2.09 9.73
C ALA A 107 -3.67 1.43 8.44
N GLY A 108 -4.65 0.52 8.54
CA GLY A 108 -5.31 -0.10 7.40
C GLY A 108 -6.05 0.91 6.50
N ALA A 109 -6.68 1.93 7.09
CA ALA A 109 -7.35 2.99 6.34
C ALA A 109 -6.36 3.83 5.52
N VAL A 110 -5.21 4.19 6.10
CA VAL A 110 -4.11 4.86 5.38
C VAL A 110 -3.62 4.00 4.23
N LEU A 111 -3.41 2.70 4.47
CA LEU A 111 -2.95 1.77 3.42
C LEU A 111 -3.92 1.72 2.23
N LEU A 112 -5.23 1.68 2.49
CA LEU A 112 -6.25 1.73 1.44
C LEU A 112 -6.22 3.06 0.65
N ALA A 113 -6.02 4.18 1.34
CA ALA A 113 -5.87 5.48 0.68
C ALA A 113 -4.61 5.54 -0.21
N ALA A 114 -3.50 4.95 0.25
CA ALA A 114 -2.27 4.83 -0.53
C ALA A 114 -2.45 3.93 -1.76
N PHE A 115 -3.17 2.81 -1.66
CA PHE A 115 -3.49 2.00 -2.83
C PHE A 115 -4.36 2.75 -3.84
N ASN A 116 -5.37 3.49 -3.37
CA ASN A 116 -6.20 4.31 -4.25
C ASN A 116 -5.39 5.36 -5.01
N SER A 117 -4.40 5.99 -4.38
CA SER A 117 -3.58 7.00 -5.03
C SER A 117 -2.73 6.46 -6.18
N ILE A 118 -2.29 5.20 -6.08
CA ILE A 118 -1.61 4.50 -7.18
C ILE A 118 -2.56 4.35 -8.37
N PHE A 119 -3.82 3.94 -8.16
CA PHE A 119 -4.80 3.82 -9.24
C PHE A 119 -5.11 5.16 -9.90
N VAL A 120 -5.34 6.20 -9.10
CA VAL A 120 -5.59 7.55 -9.63
C VAL A 120 -4.39 8.06 -10.41
N GLY A 121 -3.19 7.91 -9.87
CA GLY A 121 -1.95 8.28 -10.55
C GLY A 121 -1.80 7.53 -11.88
N TYR A 122 -2.07 6.22 -11.89
CA TYR A 122 -2.08 5.45 -13.13
C TYR A 122 -3.03 6.05 -14.16
N PHE A 123 -4.31 6.23 -13.86
CA PHE A 123 -5.28 6.76 -14.83
C PHE A 123 -4.93 8.17 -15.32
N MET A 124 -4.41 9.02 -14.44
CA MET A 124 -4.08 10.41 -14.78
C MET A 124 -2.85 10.55 -15.68
N PHE A 125 -1.83 9.72 -15.44
CA PHE A 125 -0.58 9.78 -16.19
C PHE A 125 -0.57 8.81 -17.39
N TYR A 126 -1.45 7.80 -17.42
CA TYR A 126 -1.55 6.81 -18.49
C TYR A 126 -1.71 7.48 -19.87
N ASP A 127 -2.76 8.28 -20.04
CA ASP A 127 -3.08 8.90 -21.34
C ASP A 127 -2.05 9.93 -21.81
N ARG A 128 -1.15 10.40 -20.93
CA ARG A 128 -0.10 11.39 -21.27
C ARG A 128 1.26 10.77 -21.52
N ILE A 129 1.53 9.61 -20.93
CA ILE A 129 2.72 8.82 -21.22
C ILE A 129 2.56 8.10 -22.59
N VAL A 130 1.33 7.76 -22.98
CA VAL A 130 0.98 7.05 -24.23
C VAL A 130 1.25 7.85 -25.55
N PRO A 131 0.98 9.17 -25.66
CA PRO A 131 1.25 9.91 -26.89
C PRO A 131 2.71 10.32 -27.07
N LEU A 132 3.50 10.46 -26.00
CA LEU A 132 4.98 10.54 -26.08
C LEU A 132 5.58 9.26 -26.70
N SER A 133 4.76 8.23 -26.83
CA SER A 133 5.14 6.89 -27.20
C SER A 133 4.41 6.36 -28.44
N HIS A 134 3.82 7.15 -29.34
CA HIS A 134 3.46 6.59 -30.66
C HIS A 134 4.68 6.09 -31.46
N THR A 135 5.88 6.61 -31.20
CA THR A 135 7.16 6.06 -31.71
C THR A 135 7.80 5.02 -30.77
N ALA A 136 7.35 4.93 -29.51
CA ALA A 136 7.92 4.05 -28.48
C ALA A 136 7.01 2.87 -28.05
N VAL A 137 5.71 2.88 -28.32
CA VAL A 137 4.68 1.86 -27.99
C VAL A 137 4.83 0.62 -28.87
N ILE A 138 5.24 0.79 -30.13
CA ILE A 138 5.64 -0.36 -30.97
C ILE A 138 6.88 -1.07 -30.38
N LYS A 139 7.70 -0.35 -29.59
CA LYS A 139 8.80 -0.94 -28.80
C LYS A 139 8.38 -1.36 -27.38
N LEU A 140 7.33 -0.77 -26.77
CA LEU A 140 6.98 -0.99 -25.36
C LEU A 140 5.94 -2.09 -25.12
N GLN A 141 4.97 -2.29 -26.02
CA GLN A 141 4.07 -3.47 -25.96
C GLN A 141 4.83 -4.77 -26.30
N ASN A 142 5.96 -4.65 -26.99
CA ASN A 142 6.92 -5.74 -27.21
C ASN A 142 8.04 -5.77 -26.15
N SER A 143 7.97 -4.96 -25.09
CA SER A 143 9.02 -4.93 -24.06
C SER A 143 8.62 -5.80 -22.87
N PRO A 144 9.22 -6.99 -22.72
CA PRO A 144 8.86 -7.93 -21.67
C PRO A 144 9.11 -7.42 -20.23
N THR A 145 9.89 -6.35 -20.08
CA THR A 145 10.19 -5.75 -18.77
C THR A 145 8.98 -5.10 -18.12
N HIS A 146 8.13 -4.38 -18.87
CA HIS A 146 6.96 -3.71 -18.30
C HIS A 146 5.86 -4.70 -17.90
N LEU A 147 5.63 -5.73 -18.73
CA LEU A 147 4.74 -6.84 -18.40
C LEU A 147 5.18 -7.56 -17.12
N THR A 148 6.50 -7.72 -16.92
CA THR A 148 7.07 -8.32 -15.71
C THR A 148 6.71 -7.54 -14.46
N PHE A 149 6.90 -6.21 -14.45
CA PHE A 149 6.57 -5.37 -13.30
C PHE A 149 5.07 -5.38 -12.98
N ILE A 150 4.21 -5.29 -14.00
CA ILE A 150 2.76 -5.33 -13.83
C ILE A 150 2.32 -6.67 -13.24
N ALA A 151 2.83 -7.79 -13.76
CA ALA A 151 2.50 -9.13 -13.26
C ALA A 151 2.94 -9.33 -11.79
N LEU A 152 4.11 -8.82 -11.41
CA LEU A 152 4.60 -8.90 -10.03
C LEU A 152 3.79 -8.02 -9.06
N ILE A 153 3.41 -6.81 -9.46
CA ILE A 153 2.56 -5.95 -8.63
C ILE A 153 1.17 -6.58 -8.48
N LEU A 154 0.58 -7.06 -9.58
CA LEU A 154 -0.76 -7.63 -9.58
C LEU A 154 -0.84 -8.90 -8.72
N VAL A 155 0.16 -9.80 -8.81
CA VAL A 155 0.17 -11.01 -7.97
C VAL A 155 0.29 -10.68 -6.48
N VAL A 156 1.09 -9.66 -6.11
CA VAL A 156 1.19 -9.21 -4.72
C VAL A 156 -0.15 -8.65 -4.23
N VAL A 157 -0.82 -7.80 -5.02
CA VAL A 157 -2.13 -7.24 -4.64
C VAL A 157 -3.18 -8.34 -4.49
N ILE A 158 -3.31 -9.23 -5.48
CA ILE A 158 -4.29 -10.34 -5.44
C ILE A 158 -4.07 -11.23 -4.22
N THR A 159 -2.82 -11.56 -3.91
CA THR A 159 -2.50 -12.45 -2.79
C THR A 159 -2.77 -11.80 -1.43
N LEU A 160 -2.54 -10.49 -1.30
CA LEU A 160 -2.92 -9.74 -0.10
C LEU A 160 -4.44 -9.66 0.07
N VAL A 161 -5.18 -9.42 -1.02
CA VAL A 161 -6.65 -9.38 -1.00
C VAL A 161 -7.24 -10.73 -0.59
N LEU A 162 -6.78 -11.83 -1.19
CA LEU A 162 -7.24 -13.18 -0.84
C LEU A 162 -6.89 -13.57 0.60
N LYS A 163 -5.77 -13.06 1.11
CA LYS A 163 -5.38 -13.22 2.52
C LYS A 163 -6.31 -12.43 3.45
N SER A 164 -6.79 -11.26 3.03
CA SER A 164 -7.71 -10.42 3.80
C SER A 164 -9.11 -11.06 3.94
N PHE A 165 -9.64 -11.69 2.89
CA PHE A 165 -10.98 -12.31 2.91
C PHE A 165 -11.10 -13.56 3.79
N ILE A 166 -10.00 -14.25 4.08
CA ILE A 166 -9.98 -15.54 4.80
C ILE A 166 -9.07 -15.42 6.04
N TYR A 167 -9.26 -14.33 6.79
CA TYR A 167 -8.56 -14.16 8.05
C TYR A 167 -9.19 -15.02 9.14
N GLN A 168 -8.47 -16.04 9.61
CA GLN A 168 -8.77 -16.74 10.85
C GLN A 168 -7.83 -16.21 11.93
N ASN A 169 -8.38 -15.87 13.11
CA ASN A 169 -7.79 -15.21 14.29
C ASN A 169 -6.49 -15.80 14.89
N LYS A 170 -5.76 -16.68 14.19
CA LYS A 170 -4.57 -17.39 14.70
C LYS A 170 -3.22 -16.97 14.08
N TRP A 171 -3.17 -16.15 13.04
CA TRP A 171 -1.93 -15.88 12.27
C TRP A 171 -1.65 -14.38 12.07
N THR A 172 -0.38 -13.98 12.01
CA THR A 172 0.01 -12.58 11.76
C THR A 172 -0.01 -12.27 10.25
N TYR A 173 -0.20 -10.99 9.87
CA TYR A 173 -0.31 -10.56 8.47
C TYR A 173 0.91 -10.91 7.60
N LEU A 174 2.06 -11.24 8.19
CA LEU A 174 3.29 -11.63 7.50
C LEU A 174 3.69 -13.11 7.69
N GLN A 175 3.11 -13.83 8.66
CA GLN A 175 3.35 -15.27 8.88
C GLN A 175 2.01 -16.02 9.03
N GLY A 176 1.68 -16.84 8.01
CA GLY A 176 0.45 -17.63 7.95
C GLY A 176 -0.72 -16.90 7.25
N GLY A 177 -1.67 -17.67 6.68
CA GLY A 177 -2.81 -17.17 5.91
C GLY A 177 -3.34 -18.19 4.90
N SER A 178 -4.47 -17.89 4.25
CA SER A 178 -5.15 -18.77 3.26
C SER A 178 -4.36 -19.05 1.98
N VAL A 179 -3.43 -18.16 1.62
CA VAL A 179 -2.61 -18.25 0.40
C VAL A 179 -1.17 -17.83 0.73
N SER A 180 -0.19 -18.54 0.20
CA SER A 180 1.23 -18.20 0.36
C SER A 180 1.67 -17.12 -0.65
N GLY A 181 1.97 -15.92 -0.16
CA GLY A 181 2.50 -14.83 -1.00
C GLY A 181 3.87 -15.14 -1.60
N HIS A 182 4.75 -15.82 -0.84
CA HIS A 182 6.08 -16.21 -1.33
C HIS A 182 5.99 -17.21 -2.50
N ALA A 183 5.08 -18.18 -2.39
CA ALA A 183 4.83 -19.13 -3.48
C ALA A 183 4.21 -18.42 -4.70
N SER A 184 3.29 -17.48 -4.48
CA SER A 184 2.65 -16.75 -5.58
C SER A 184 3.64 -15.89 -6.36
N VAL A 185 4.52 -15.17 -5.67
CA VAL A 185 5.56 -14.35 -6.31
C VAL A 185 6.63 -15.22 -6.99
N SER A 186 7.05 -16.33 -6.37
CA SER A 186 8.08 -17.20 -6.94
C SER A 186 7.59 -17.92 -8.21
N PHE A 187 6.35 -18.43 -8.21
CA PHE A 187 5.75 -19.05 -9.38
C PHE A 187 5.40 -18.04 -10.48
N CYS A 188 4.96 -16.82 -10.12
CA CYS A 188 4.80 -15.72 -11.09
C CYS A 188 6.13 -15.41 -11.78
N SER A 189 7.20 -15.24 -11.01
CA SER A 189 8.55 -14.97 -11.52
C SER A 189 9.06 -16.11 -12.42
N ALA A 190 8.91 -17.37 -11.99
CA ALA A 190 9.33 -18.53 -12.77
C ALA A 190 8.56 -18.65 -14.10
N THR A 191 7.26 -18.34 -14.08
CA THR A 191 6.42 -18.34 -15.28
C THR A 191 6.82 -17.23 -16.25
N ILE A 192 7.12 -16.03 -15.75
CA ILE A 192 7.65 -14.92 -16.58
C ILE A 192 9.00 -15.32 -17.20
N ILE A 193 9.92 -15.87 -16.42
CA ILE A 193 11.23 -16.32 -16.94
C ILE A 193 11.03 -17.40 -18.00
N ALA A 194 10.11 -18.35 -17.78
CA ALA A 194 9.81 -19.41 -18.75
C ALA A 194 9.28 -18.86 -20.08
N LEU A 195 8.43 -17.83 -20.03
CA LEU A 195 7.86 -17.19 -21.21
C LEU A 195 8.87 -16.30 -21.97
N LEU A 196 9.94 -15.85 -21.29
CA LEU A 196 10.95 -14.96 -21.87
C LEU A 196 12.23 -15.64 -22.32
N ALA A 197 12.68 -16.67 -21.60
CA ALA A 197 14.01 -17.24 -21.78
C ALA A 197 14.14 -18.06 -23.08
N ASN A 198 13.04 -18.57 -23.65
CA ASN A 198 13.02 -19.48 -24.80
C ASN A 198 14.05 -20.63 -24.68
N ASN A 199 14.39 -21.02 -23.45
CA ASN A 199 15.40 -22.00 -23.14
C ASN A 199 14.86 -22.95 -22.07
N THR A 200 14.79 -24.23 -22.42
CA THR A 200 14.22 -25.28 -21.57
C THR A 200 14.97 -25.41 -20.26
N LEU A 201 16.30 -25.29 -20.25
CA LEU A 201 17.12 -25.42 -19.05
C LEU A 201 16.86 -24.26 -18.08
N VAL A 202 16.84 -23.01 -18.57
CA VAL A 202 16.55 -21.82 -17.73
C VAL A 202 15.14 -21.91 -17.13
N THR A 203 14.19 -22.42 -17.91
CA THR A 203 12.82 -22.66 -17.47
C THR A 203 12.77 -23.67 -16.32
N ILE A 204 13.40 -24.83 -16.49
CA ILE A 204 13.44 -25.89 -15.47
C ILE A 204 14.08 -25.37 -14.19
N LEU A 205 15.22 -24.69 -14.28
CA LEU A 205 15.91 -24.13 -13.11
C LEU A 205 15.06 -23.08 -12.38
N SER A 206 14.34 -22.25 -13.11
CA SER A 206 13.49 -21.21 -12.51
C SER A 206 12.31 -21.81 -11.74
N TYR A 207 11.66 -22.84 -12.30
CA TYR A 207 10.61 -23.57 -11.59
C TYR A 207 11.15 -24.42 -10.44
N PHE A 208 12.38 -24.93 -10.54
CA PHE A 208 13.04 -25.62 -9.43
C PHE A 208 13.26 -24.67 -8.25
N ILE A 209 13.72 -23.44 -8.49
CA ILE A 209 13.85 -22.41 -7.45
C ILE A 209 12.46 -22.07 -6.87
N ALA A 210 11.44 -21.87 -7.71
CA ALA A 210 10.09 -21.60 -7.23
C ALA A 210 9.53 -22.72 -6.35
N PHE A 211 9.84 -23.97 -6.70
CA PHE A 211 9.51 -25.16 -5.93
C PHE A 211 10.23 -25.19 -4.57
N LEU A 212 11.55 -24.95 -4.53
CA LEU A 212 12.29 -24.86 -3.27
C LEU A 212 11.75 -23.75 -2.36
N VAL A 213 11.41 -22.59 -2.94
CA VAL A 213 10.77 -21.50 -2.18
C VAL A 213 9.43 -21.97 -1.61
N ALA A 214 8.60 -22.67 -2.38
CA ALA A 214 7.33 -23.22 -1.93
C ALA A 214 7.49 -24.27 -0.82
N GLU A 215 8.43 -25.20 -0.99
CA GLU A 215 8.73 -26.29 -0.05
C GLU A 215 9.22 -25.74 1.29
N SER A 216 10.10 -24.73 1.28
CA SER A 216 10.55 -24.05 2.50
C SER A 216 9.40 -23.46 3.35
N ARG A 217 8.26 -23.13 2.73
CA ARG A 217 7.07 -22.62 3.46
C ARG A 217 6.30 -23.73 4.16
N VAL A 218 6.30 -24.93 3.57
CA VAL A 218 5.66 -26.13 4.13
C VAL A 218 6.52 -26.71 5.24
N GLU A 219 7.83 -26.88 5.00
CA GLU A 219 8.77 -27.40 5.99
C GLU A 219 8.87 -26.49 7.22
N GLY A 220 8.92 -25.16 7.01
CA GLY A 220 8.89 -24.18 8.08
C GLY A 220 7.57 -24.12 8.88
N LYS A 221 6.58 -24.95 8.54
CA LYS A 221 5.22 -24.97 9.13
C LYS A 221 4.53 -23.61 9.12
N ILE A 222 4.88 -22.75 8.14
CA ILE A 222 4.30 -21.40 7.99
C ILE A 222 3.02 -21.47 7.17
N HIS A 223 2.96 -22.35 6.16
CA HIS A 223 1.78 -22.61 5.34
C HIS A 223 1.56 -24.11 5.14
N THR A 224 0.31 -24.51 4.90
CA THR A 224 0.00 -25.89 4.49
C THR A 224 0.26 -26.08 3.00
N LEU A 225 0.43 -27.34 2.57
CA LEU A 225 0.65 -27.70 1.17
C LEU A 225 -0.43 -27.09 0.25
N SER A 226 -1.70 -27.15 0.64
CA SER A 226 -2.80 -26.59 -0.14
C SER A 226 -2.71 -25.07 -0.32
N GLN A 227 -2.29 -24.33 0.71
CA GLN A 227 -2.15 -22.86 0.64
C GLN A 227 -0.99 -22.43 -0.27
N VAL A 228 0.07 -23.25 -0.30
CA VAL A 228 1.22 -23.05 -1.18
C VAL A 228 0.84 -23.35 -2.63
N ILE A 229 0.10 -24.45 -2.88
CA ILE A 229 -0.41 -24.81 -4.20
C ILE A 229 -1.32 -23.71 -4.76
N VAL A 230 -2.28 -23.23 -3.97
CA VAL A 230 -3.19 -22.14 -4.39
C VAL A 230 -2.40 -20.89 -4.77
N GLY A 231 -1.39 -20.52 -3.98
CA GLY A 231 -0.52 -19.39 -4.29
C GLY A 231 0.24 -19.57 -5.61
N GLY A 232 0.84 -20.75 -5.80
CA GLY A 232 1.54 -21.10 -7.03
C GLY A 232 0.64 -20.99 -8.27
N ILE A 233 -0.59 -21.53 -8.19
CA ILE A 233 -1.58 -21.47 -9.27
C ILE A 233 -1.92 -20.01 -9.63
N ILE A 234 -2.19 -19.17 -8.62
CA ILE A 234 -2.50 -17.75 -8.83
C ILE A 234 -1.33 -17.04 -9.54
N GLY A 235 -0.10 -17.25 -9.05
CA GLY A 235 1.09 -16.63 -9.63
C GLY A 235 1.30 -17.02 -11.10
N THR A 236 1.16 -18.31 -11.41
CA THR A 236 1.29 -18.80 -12.78
C THR A 236 0.17 -18.30 -13.69
N LEU A 237 -1.08 -18.29 -13.23
CA LEU A 237 -2.22 -17.82 -14.03
C LEU A 237 -2.11 -16.32 -14.36
N VAL A 238 -1.73 -15.49 -13.38
CA VAL A 238 -1.55 -14.04 -13.60
C VAL A 238 -0.46 -13.78 -14.65
N ALA A 239 0.67 -14.48 -14.56
CA ALA A 239 1.76 -14.35 -15.52
C ALA A 239 1.34 -14.80 -16.93
N ILE A 240 0.67 -15.95 -17.07
CA ILE A 240 0.18 -16.45 -18.37
C ILE A 240 -0.83 -15.48 -18.98
N LEU A 241 -1.80 -14.99 -18.20
CA LEU A 241 -2.86 -14.11 -18.70
C LEU A 241 -2.27 -12.80 -19.22
N LEU A 242 -1.33 -12.19 -18.49
CA LEU A 242 -0.71 -10.95 -18.92
C LEU A 242 0.22 -11.12 -20.13
N PHE A 243 1.04 -12.18 -20.18
CA PHE A 243 2.01 -12.36 -21.26
C PHE A 243 1.43 -13.00 -22.52
N LYS A 244 0.34 -13.77 -22.43
CA LYS A 244 -0.24 -14.51 -23.58
C LYS A 244 -1.48 -13.85 -24.19
N VAL A 245 -2.12 -12.92 -23.47
CA VAL A 245 -3.24 -12.11 -24.03
C VAL A 245 -2.71 -10.86 -24.74
N ILE A 246 -1.49 -10.43 -24.43
CA ILE A 246 -0.90 -9.17 -24.92
C ILE A 246 0.13 -9.41 -26.05
N ILE A 247 0.70 -10.62 -26.16
CA ILE A 247 1.61 -11.07 -27.22
C ILE A 247 0.86 -12.03 -28.15
#